data_AF-A0A7C4PXF3-F1
#
_entry.id   AF-A0A7C4PXF3-F1
#
_cell.length_a   1.000
_cell.length_b   1.000
_cell.length_c   1.000
_cell.angle_alpha   90.00
_cell.angle_beta   90.00
_cell.angle_gamma   90.00
#
_symmetry.space_group_name_H-M   'P 1'
#
loop_
_entity.id
_entity.type
_entity.pdbx_description
1 polymer ?
#
loop_
_entity_poly.entity_id
_entity_poly.type
_entity_poly.pdbx_seq_one_letter_code
_entity_poly.pdbx_strand_id
1 'polypeptide(L)'
;MLCTYCYSTNIIWDYERGYIVCGDCGTVLDVIYYYNINTSQEDGKQIKKLKSIHNVQSMSKYTSTYLRLTKVASRHGLIVDNEVFMKYISGSTPLVKVFKKPNVDISRFMGDEPIKLVLDLMKNYPKLTSRTDRAKVALAKIALDIVMDKNLNVKKLSDELGISEVHIRRLYKTLIREYNFLNDVKKLFLTIEGNIL
;
A
#
# COMPACT_ATOMS: atom_id res chain seq x y z
N MET A 1 30.08 -11.02 -13.89
CA MET A 1 29.22 -9.85 -14.21
C MET A 1 28.12 -9.82 -13.16
N LEU A 2 27.59 -8.64 -12.81
CA LEU A 2 26.53 -8.48 -11.80
C LEU A 2 25.37 -7.72 -12.42
N CYS A 3 24.13 -8.09 -12.08
CA CYS A 3 22.97 -7.33 -12.51
C CYS A 3 22.91 -5.96 -11.84
N THR A 4 22.72 -4.88 -12.60
CA THR A 4 22.64 -3.51 -12.08
C THR A 4 21.38 -3.21 -11.27
N TYR A 5 20.37 -4.08 -11.35
CA TYR A 5 19.07 -3.87 -10.68
C TYR A 5 18.90 -4.74 -9.44
N CYS A 6 19.16 -6.05 -9.53
CA CYS A 6 18.99 -6.98 -8.42
C CYS A 6 20.30 -7.44 -7.78
N TYR A 7 21.46 -7.03 -8.33
CA TYR A 7 22.80 -7.44 -7.89
C TYR A 7 23.04 -8.96 -7.86
N SER A 8 22.20 -9.72 -8.55
CA SER A 8 22.41 -11.16 -8.72
C SER A 8 23.63 -11.44 -9.60
N THR A 9 24.30 -12.55 -9.28
CA THR A 9 25.37 -13.17 -10.06
C THR A 9 24.85 -14.18 -11.09
N ASN A 10 23.55 -14.52 -11.06
CA ASN A 10 22.94 -15.47 -11.97
C ASN A 10 22.69 -14.81 -13.33
N ILE A 11 23.54 -15.14 -14.31
CA ILE A 11 23.53 -14.54 -15.65
C ILE A 11 23.52 -15.64 -16.71
N ILE A 12 22.53 -15.58 -17.58
CA ILE A 12 22.23 -16.54 -18.64
C ILE A 12 22.58 -15.90 -19.98
N TRP A 13 23.28 -16.64 -20.82
CA TRP A 13 23.65 -16.22 -22.17
C TRP A 13 22.70 -16.90 -23.16
N ASP A 14 21.82 -16.11 -23.77
CA ASP A 14 20.86 -16.56 -24.77
C ASP A 14 21.45 -16.32 -26.16
N TYR A 15 22.11 -17.34 -26.69
CA TYR A 15 22.75 -17.29 -28.02
C TYR A 15 21.73 -17.28 -29.17
N GLU A 16 20.53 -17.84 -28.98
CA GLU A 16 19.48 -17.82 -30.02
C GLU A 16 19.00 -16.39 -30.27
N ARG A 17 18.92 -15.59 -29.21
CA ARG A 17 18.47 -14.20 -29.27
C ARG A 17 19.60 -13.18 -29.25
N GLY A 18 20.83 -13.62 -28.96
CA GLY A 18 22.02 -12.77 -28.90
C GLY A 18 22.08 -11.87 -27.67
N TYR A 19 21.53 -12.28 -26.52
CA TYR A 19 21.46 -11.45 -25.31
C TYR A 19 22.14 -12.09 -24.10
N ILE A 20 22.61 -11.25 -23.19
CA ILE A 20 23.04 -11.62 -21.85
C ILE A 20 21.94 -11.16 -20.89
N VAL A 21 21.33 -12.08 -20.15
CA VAL A 21 20.14 -11.82 -19.31
C VAL A 21 20.40 -12.25 -17.88
N CYS A 22 19.91 -11.50 -16.90
CA CYS A 22 19.92 -11.94 -15.50
C CYS A 22 18.83 -13.01 -15.28
N GLY A 23 19.23 -14.16 -14.73
CA GLY A 23 18.31 -15.28 -14.47
C GLY A 23 17.28 -15.00 -13.37
N ASP A 24 17.59 -14.12 -12.41
CA ASP A 24 16.72 -13.90 -11.25
C ASP A 24 15.68 -12.80 -11.48
N CYS A 25 16.04 -11.73 -12.20
CA CYS A 25 15.13 -10.59 -12.44
C CYS A 25 14.79 -10.38 -13.92
N GLY A 26 15.33 -11.20 -14.83
CA GLY A 26 15.03 -11.14 -16.26
C GLY A 26 15.57 -9.91 -17.00
N THR A 27 16.43 -9.11 -16.36
CA THR A 27 17.00 -7.91 -16.98
C THR A 27 18.02 -8.30 -18.05
N VAL A 28 17.85 -7.78 -19.28
CA VAL A 28 18.89 -7.85 -20.32
C VAL A 28 20.04 -6.93 -19.94
N LEU A 29 21.22 -7.51 -19.72
CA LEU A 29 22.44 -6.81 -19.30
C LEU A 29 23.23 -6.29 -20.50
N ASP A 30 23.34 -7.09 -21.56
CA ASP A 30 24.10 -6.74 -22.76
C ASP A 30 23.69 -7.58 -23.98
N VAL A 31 24.23 -7.25 -25.15
CA VAL A 31 24.05 -7.97 -26.43
C VAL A 31 25.35 -8.68 -26.81
N ILE A 32 25.25 -9.89 -27.33
CA ILE A 32 26.40 -10.66 -27.83
C ILE A 32 26.79 -10.10 -29.20
N TYR A 33 27.97 -9.47 -29.29
CA TYR A 33 28.51 -8.95 -30.54
C TYR A 33 29.35 -10.02 -31.26
N TYR A 34 29.04 -10.30 -32.53
CA TYR A 34 29.87 -11.10 -33.42
C TYR A 34 30.50 -10.20 -34.49
N TYR A 35 31.81 -10.01 -34.44
CA TYR A 35 32.54 -9.27 -35.46
C TYR A 35 32.95 -10.22 -36.59
N ASN A 36 32.29 -10.12 -37.74
CA ASN A 36 32.75 -10.79 -38.95
C ASN A 36 33.89 -9.95 -39.57
N ILE A 37 35.08 -10.54 -39.72
CA ILE A 37 36.31 -9.82 -40.07
C ILE A 37 36.37 -9.44 -41.58
N ASN A 38 35.39 -9.87 -42.38
CA ASN A 38 35.45 -9.79 -43.85
C ASN A 38 34.48 -8.77 -44.50
N THR A 39 34.03 -7.73 -43.82
CA THR A 39 33.12 -6.74 -44.44
C THR A 39 33.83 -5.48 -44.91
N SER A 40 33.91 -5.36 -46.24
CA SER A 40 34.46 -4.23 -47.02
C SER A 40 33.84 -2.89 -46.63
N GLN A 41 34.60 -1.81 -46.83
CA GLN A 41 34.40 -0.45 -46.30
C GLN A 41 33.10 0.31 -46.69
N GLU A 42 32.08 -0.35 -47.24
CA GLU A 42 30.78 0.28 -47.55
C GLU A 42 29.79 0.26 -46.36
N ASP A 43 30.05 -0.56 -45.33
CA ASP A 43 29.15 -0.72 -44.17
C ASP A 43 29.29 0.37 -43.09
N GLY A 44 30.29 1.25 -43.20
CA GLY A 44 30.52 2.34 -42.24
C GLY A 44 29.35 3.33 -42.12
N LYS A 45 28.50 3.43 -43.15
CA LYS A 45 27.27 4.23 -43.11
C LYS A 45 26.07 3.48 -42.51
N GLN A 46 26.04 2.15 -42.58
CA GLN A 46 24.99 1.33 -41.94
C GLN A 46 25.25 1.16 -40.43
N ILE A 47 26.51 1.06 -40.01
CA ILE A 47 26.89 0.96 -38.58
C ILE A 47 26.48 2.22 -37.79
N LYS A 48 26.47 3.41 -38.42
CA LYS A 48 25.95 4.63 -37.77
C LYS A 48 24.42 4.65 -37.61
N LYS A 49 23.67 3.88 -38.43
CA LYS A 49 22.21 3.73 -38.28
C LYS A 49 21.83 2.67 -37.24
N LEU A 50 22.65 1.64 -37.04
CA LEU A 50 22.42 0.62 -35.99
C LEU A 50 22.59 1.18 -34.56
N LYS A 51 23.29 2.32 -34.39
CA LYS A 51 23.43 2.99 -33.10
C LYS A 51 22.12 3.60 -32.55
N SER A 52 21.03 3.64 -33.33
CA SER A 52 19.76 4.22 -32.88
C SER A 52 18.68 3.19 -32.51
N ILE A 53 18.97 1.89 -32.52
CA ILE A 53 18.00 0.86 -32.10
C ILE A 53 18.32 0.43 -30.66
N HIS A 54 18.62 1.38 -29.78
CA HIS A 54 18.39 1.19 -28.35
C HIS A 54 16.92 1.51 -28.07
N ASN A 55 16.01 0.76 -28.69
CA ASN A 55 14.66 0.61 -28.14
C ASN A 55 14.78 -0.32 -26.93
N VAL A 56 15.45 0.17 -25.87
CA VAL A 56 15.20 -0.34 -24.53
C VAL A 56 13.71 -0.18 -24.37
N GLN A 57 12.96 -1.29 -24.40
CA GLN A 57 11.52 -1.24 -24.20
C GLN A 57 11.28 -0.47 -22.91
N SER A 58 10.87 0.79 -23.06
CA SER A 58 10.68 1.69 -21.95
C SER A 58 9.69 1.01 -21.03
N MET A 59 10.13 0.74 -19.81
CA MET A 59 9.30 0.15 -18.79
C MET A 59 7.93 0.84 -18.79
N SER A 60 6.86 0.04 -18.82
CA SER A 60 5.49 0.57 -18.85
C SER A 60 5.34 1.63 -17.76
N LYS A 61 4.61 2.71 -18.08
CA LYS A 61 4.34 3.81 -17.14
C LYS A 61 3.81 3.30 -15.80
N TYR A 62 3.04 2.21 -15.81
CA TYR A 62 2.51 1.55 -14.61
C TYR A 62 3.61 0.87 -13.80
N THR A 63 4.50 0.13 -14.45
CA THR A 63 5.60 -0.57 -13.79
C THR A 63 6.60 0.43 -13.19
N SER A 64 6.95 1.49 -13.91
CA SER A 64 7.85 2.53 -13.40
C SER A 64 7.25 3.30 -12.21
N THR A 65 5.93 3.60 -12.25
CA THR A 65 5.24 4.20 -11.11
C THR A 65 5.15 3.25 -9.92
N TYR A 66 4.84 1.97 -10.11
CA TYR A 66 4.81 0.97 -9.05
C TYR A 66 6.17 0.83 -8.34
N LEU A 67 7.26 0.70 -9.11
CA LEU A 67 8.62 0.62 -8.56
C LEU A 67 9.01 1.89 -7.80
N ARG A 68 8.59 3.06 -8.27
CA ARG A 68 8.80 4.32 -7.55
C ARG A 68 8.06 4.32 -6.21
N LEU A 69 6.81 3.90 -6.19
CA LEU A 69 5.99 3.87 -4.98
C LEU A 69 6.47 2.84 -3.97
N THR A 70 6.85 1.65 -4.41
CA THR A 70 7.41 0.60 -3.54
C THR A 70 8.71 1.04 -2.88
N LYS A 71 9.59 1.72 -3.62
CA LYS A 71 10.83 2.30 -3.06
C LYS A 71 10.56 3.38 -2.01
N VAL A 72 9.51 4.17 -2.17
CA VAL A 72 9.09 5.16 -1.16
C VAL A 72 8.44 4.47 0.03
N ALA A 73 7.58 3.47 -0.20
CA ALA A 73 6.88 2.74 0.83
C ALA A 73 7.86 2.02 1.77
N SER A 74 8.85 1.31 1.20
CA SER A 74 9.83 0.53 1.97
C SER A 74 10.65 1.39 2.94
N ARG A 75 11.03 2.61 2.54
CA ARG A 75 11.73 3.57 3.41
C ARG A 75 10.95 3.95 4.68
N HIS A 76 9.63 3.86 4.61
CA HIS A 76 8.73 4.17 5.74
C HIS A 76 8.14 2.91 6.38
N GLY A 77 8.63 1.72 6.03
CA GLY A 77 8.09 0.45 6.51
C GLY A 77 6.64 0.20 6.07
N LEU A 78 6.26 0.70 4.89
CA LEU A 78 4.95 0.53 4.27
C LEU A 78 5.04 -0.41 3.06
N ILE A 79 3.91 -0.97 2.66
CA ILE A 79 3.75 -1.82 1.48
C ILE A 79 2.74 -1.17 0.53
N VAL A 80 2.94 -1.34 -0.78
CA VAL A 80 1.97 -0.94 -1.80
C VAL A 80 0.90 -2.03 -1.91
N ASP A 81 -0.37 -1.65 -1.73
CA ASP A 81 -1.49 -2.55 -1.99
C ASP A 81 -1.76 -2.65 -3.49
N ASN A 82 -1.64 -3.85 -4.06
CA ASN A 82 -1.76 -4.07 -5.50
C ASN A 82 -3.17 -3.77 -6.02
N GLU A 83 -4.22 -4.11 -5.28
CA GLU A 83 -5.59 -3.88 -5.72
C GLU A 83 -5.92 -2.37 -5.69
N VAL A 84 -5.51 -1.69 -4.63
CA VAL A 84 -5.71 -0.24 -4.51
C VAL A 84 -4.83 0.51 -5.50
N PHE A 85 -3.62 0.02 -5.79
CA PHE A 85 -2.75 0.60 -6.80
C PHE A 85 -3.39 0.56 -8.20
N MET A 86 -4.04 -0.55 -8.58
CA MET A 86 -4.78 -0.62 -9.84
C MET A 86 -5.93 0.39 -9.88
N LYS A 87 -6.66 0.56 -8.77
CA LYS A 87 -7.72 1.59 -8.64
C LYS A 87 -7.17 3.02 -8.63
N TYR A 88 -5.92 3.21 -8.22
CA TYR A 88 -5.24 4.51 -8.25
C TYR A 88 -4.86 4.86 -9.69
N ILE A 89 -4.32 3.89 -10.44
CA ILE A 89 -4.04 4.05 -11.87
C ILE A 89 -5.30 4.44 -12.65
N SER A 90 -6.44 3.82 -12.33
CA SER A 90 -7.73 4.15 -12.97
C SER A 90 -8.34 5.49 -12.52
N GLY A 91 -7.69 6.22 -11.60
CA GLY A 91 -8.18 7.49 -11.07
C GLY A 91 -9.30 7.39 -10.02
N SER A 92 -9.68 6.17 -9.62
CA SER A 92 -10.80 5.93 -8.69
C SER A 92 -10.41 6.14 -7.21
N THR A 93 -9.12 6.10 -6.89
CA THR A 93 -8.64 6.24 -5.50
C THR A 93 -7.45 7.19 -5.40
N PRO A 94 -7.32 7.95 -4.29
CA PRO A 94 -6.18 8.83 -4.08
C PRO A 94 -4.93 8.04 -3.70
N LEU A 95 -3.76 8.58 -4.04
CA LEU A 95 -2.45 7.98 -3.80
C LEU A 95 -2.22 7.56 -2.34
N VAL A 96 -2.72 8.35 -1.39
CA VAL A 96 -2.52 8.08 0.05
C VAL A 96 -3.10 6.74 0.51
N LYS A 97 -4.09 6.17 -0.21
CA LYS A 97 -4.70 4.88 0.11
C LYS A 97 -3.92 3.69 -0.44
N VAL A 98 -2.99 3.92 -1.36
CA VAL A 98 -2.16 2.87 -1.98
C VAL A 98 -1.18 2.27 -0.97
N PHE A 99 -0.77 3.05 0.04
CA PHE A 99 0.16 2.59 1.06
C PHE A 99 -0.56 1.95 2.25
N LYS A 100 -0.12 0.75 2.63
CA LYS A 100 -0.57 0.04 3.83
C LYS A 100 0.59 -0.25 4.76
N LYS A 101 0.30 -0.33 6.06
CA LYS A 101 1.27 -0.81 7.04
C LYS A 101 1.25 -2.35 7.02
N PRO A 102 2.41 -3.03 6.97
CA PRO A 102 2.45 -4.48 7.08
C PRO A 102 1.79 -4.93 8.38
N ASN A 103 1.10 -6.07 8.32
CA ASN A 103 0.45 -6.75 9.47
C ASN A 103 -0.71 -6.01 10.15
N VAL A 104 -1.22 -4.91 9.57
CA VAL A 104 -2.43 -4.24 10.07
C VAL A 104 -3.53 -4.41 9.03
N ASP A 105 -4.50 -5.26 9.35
CA ASP A 105 -5.63 -5.52 8.48
C ASP A 105 -6.90 -4.84 9.01
N ILE A 106 -7.12 -3.60 8.55
CA ILE A 106 -8.25 -2.77 8.97
C ILE A 106 -9.57 -3.33 8.42
N SER A 107 -9.52 -4.04 7.28
CA SER A 107 -10.70 -4.54 6.58
C SER A 107 -11.53 -5.49 7.45
N ARG A 108 -10.86 -6.27 8.32
CA ARG A 108 -11.50 -7.16 9.30
C ARG A 108 -12.47 -6.41 10.20
N PHE A 109 -12.03 -5.27 10.74
CA PHE A 109 -12.86 -4.47 11.64
C PHE A 109 -14.00 -3.72 10.93
N MET A 110 -13.90 -3.54 9.61
CA MET A 110 -15.00 -2.94 8.84
C MET A 110 -16.14 -3.94 8.58
N GLY A 111 -15.88 -5.25 8.74
CA GLY A 111 -16.88 -6.31 8.67
C GLY A 111 -17.68 -6.47 9.96
N ASP A 112 -17.13 -6.03 11.10
CA ASP A 112 -17.80 -6.11 12.40
C ASP A 112 -19.01 -5.17 12.42
N GLU A 113 -20.22 -5.75 12.43
CA GLU A 113 -21.50 -5.02 12.45
C GLU A 113 -21.58 -3.91 13.51
N PRO A 114 -21.23 -4.14 14.80
CA PRO A 114 -21.26 -3.08 15.81
C PRO A 114 -20.31 -1.93 15.48
N ILE A 115 -19.12 -2.22 14.94
CA ILE A 115 -18.15 -1.19 14.56
C ILE A 115 -18.68 -0.39 13.37
N LYS A 116 -19.26 -1.06 12.38
CA LYS A 116 -19.83 -0.42 11.18
C LYS A 116 -20.94 0.56 11.54
N LEU A 117 -21.86 0.19 12.44
CA LEU A 117 -22.92 1.07 12.92
C LEU A 117 -22.36 2.33 13.59
N VAL A 118 -21.34 2.18 14.44
CA VAL A 118 -20.67 3.32 15.08
C VAL A 118 -19.94 4.19 14.06
N LEU A 119 -19.28 3.59 13.07
CA LEU A 119 -18.62 4.32 11.98
C LEU A 119 -19.62 5.11 11.13
N ASP A 120 -20.80 4.55 10.87
CA ASP A 120 -21.86 5.23 10.14
C ASP A 120 -22.43 6.41 10.95
N LEU A 121 -22.65 6.22 12.25
CA LEU A 121 -23.05 7.32 13.14
C LEU A 121 -21.98 8.42 13.20
N MET A 122 -20.70 8.04 13.20
CA MET A 122 -19.57 8.97 13.26
C MET A 122 -19.58 9.98 12.10
N LYS A 123 -20.17 9.64 10.94
CA LYS A 123 -20.31 10.53 9.77
C LYS A 123 -21.01 11.85 10.11
N ASN A 124 -21.92 11.83 11.10
CA ASN A 124 -22.65 13.01 11.57
C ASN A 124 -21.80 13.92 12.48
N TYR A 125 -20.58 13.49 12.84
CA TYR A 125 -19.67 14.17 13.76
C TYR A 125 -18.35 14.54 13.03
N PRO A 126 -18.24 15.75 12.44
CA PRO A 126 -17.12 16.14 11.58
C PRO A 126 -15.73 16.02 12.23
N LYS A 127 -15.63 16.33 13.53
CA LYS A 127 -14.38 16.22 14.30
C LYS A 127 -13.85 14.79 14.40
N LEU A 128 -14.75 13.82 14.41
CA LEU A 128 -14.41 12.39 14.48
C LEU A 128 -14.23 11.82 13.06
N THR A 129 -15.08 12.21 12.11
CA THR A 129 -15.06 11.74 10.71
C THR A 129 -13.88 12.23 9.88
N SER A 130 -13.30 13.38 10.21
CA SER A 130 -12.10 13.90 9.52
C SER A 130 -10.84 13.05 9.79
N ARG A 131 -10.90 12.09 10.72
CA ARG A 131 -9.75 11.25 11.09
C ARG A 131 -9.44 10.19 10.03
N THR A 132 -8.21 9.66 10.07
CA THR A 132 -7.80 8.52 9.25
C THR A 132 -8.63 7.28 9.57
N ASP A 133 -8.81 6.36 8.62
CA ASP A 133 -9.66 5.17 8.79
C ASP A 133 -9.26 4.32 10.02
N ARG A 134 -7.96 4.13 10.27
CA ARG A 134 -7.45 3.48 11.50
C ARG A 134 -7.91 4.15 12.79
N ALA A 135 -7.86 5.48 12.81
CA ALA A 135 -8.28 6.27 13.96
C ALA A 135 -9.80 6.26 14.14
N LYS A 136 -10.58 6.21 13.05
CA LYS A 136 -12.03 6.02 13.12
C LYS A 136 -12.39 4.66 13.73
N VAL A 137 -11.74 3.59 13.26
CA VAL A 137 -11.91 2.25 13.84
C VAL A 137 -11.50 2.22 15.31
N ALA A 138 -10.38 2.86 15.66
CA ALA A 138 -9.97 3.01 17.06
C ALA A 138 -11.03 3.74 17.90
N LEU A 139 -11.53 4.89 17.43
CA LEU A 139 -12.57 5.65 18.11
C LEU A 139 -13.85 4.83 18.28
N ALA A 140 -14.25 4.06 17.26
CA ALA A 140 -15.40 3.18 17.34
C ALA A 140 -15.21 2.10 18.42
N LYS A 141 -14.09 1.37 18.43
CA LYS A 141 -13.82 0.35 19.46
C LYS A 141 -13.75 0.96 20.86
N ILE A 142 -13.11 2.12 21.02
CA ILE A 142 -13.07 2.82 22.31
C ILE A 142 -14.47 3.22 22.77
N ALA A 143 -15.32 3.72 21.87
CA ALA A 143 -16.69 4.10 22.21
C ALA A 143 -17.51 2.89 22.66
N LEU A 144 -17.34 1.75 21.99
CA LEU A 144 -17.96 0.48 22.38
C LEU A 144 -17.50 0.03 23.77
N ASP A 145 -16.19 0.06 24.02
CA ASP A 145 -15.65 -0.33 25.33
C ASP A 145 -16.21 0.57 26.44
N ILE A 146 -16.32 1.89 26.21
CA ILE A 146 -16.92 2.83 27.17
C ILE A 146 -18.40 2.51 27.42
N VAL A 147 -19.18 2.26 26.36
CA VAL A 147 -20.63 2.00 26.50
C VAL A 147 -20.90 0.65 27.17
N MET A 148 -20.02 -0.34 26.96
CA MET A 148 -20.08 -1.66 27.60
C MET A 148 -19.42 -1.70 28.99
N ASP A 149 -19.04 -0.54 29.55
CA ASP A 149 -18.32 -0.41 30.83
C ASP A 149 -17.07 -1.31 30.93
N LYS A 150 -16.39 -1.55 29.80
CA LYS A 150 -15.15 -2.31 29.71
C LYS A 150 -13.94 -1.41 29.93
N ASN A 151 -12.93 -1.95 30.61
CA ASN A 151 -11.65 -1.26 30.77
C ASN A 151 -10.93 -1.15 29.43
N LEU A 152 -10.51 0.07 29.10
CA LEU A 152 -9.77 0.35 27.88
C LEU A 152 -8.39 -0.33 27.90
N ASN A 153 -8.20 -1.34 27.07
CA ASN A 153 -6.90 -1.96 26.88
C ASN A 153 -6.12 -1.27 25.75
N VAL A 154 -5.38 -0.21 26.13
CA VAL A 154 -4.59 0.61 25.21
C VAL A 154 -3.56 -0.19 24.43
N LYS A 155 -2.90 -1.16 25.08
CA LYS A 155 -1.85 -1.97 24.45
C LYS A 155 -2.42 -2.89 23.39
N LYS A 156 -3.50 -3.60 23.70
CA LYS A 156 -4.21 -4.46 22.75
C LYS A 156 -4.65 -3.68 21.50
N LEU A 157 -5.25 -2.50 21.68
CA LEU A 157 -5.65 -1.65 20.56
C LEU A 157 -4.46 -1.12 19.74
N SER A 158 -3.34 -0.82 20.40
CA SER A 158 -2.09 -0.40 19.74
C SER A 158 -1.58 -1.47 18.80
N ASP A 159 -1.51 -2.70 19.29
CA ASP A 159 -1.01 -3.85 18.54
C ASP A 159 -1.95 -4.22 17.39
N GLU A 160 -3.26 -4.26 17.63
CA GLU A 160 -4.26 -4.60 16.60
C GLU A 160 -4.36 -3.57 15.46
N LEU A 161 -4.26 -2.28 15.77
CA LEU A 161 -4.48 -1.19 14.80
C LEU A 161 -3.16 -0.58 14.29
N GLY A 162 -2.03 -0.99 14.85
CA GLY A 162 -0.70 -0.48 14.55
C GLY A 162 -0.55 1.03 14.80
N ILE A 163 -1.26 1.55 15.80
CA ILE A 163 -1.28 2.96 16.24
C ILE A 163 -0.50 3.07 17.55
N SER A 164 0.31 4.12 17.75
CA SER A 164 1.01 4.29 19.02
C SER A 164 0.05 4.48 20.21
N GLU A 165 0.41 3.94 21.37
CA GLU A 165 -0.37 4.08 22.60
C GLU A 165 -0.68 5.54 22.95
N VAL A 166 0.27 6.45 22.72
CA VAL A 166 0.09 7.89 22.95
C VAL A 166 -1.04 8.45 22.07
N HIS A 167 -1.11 8.02 20.81
CA HIS A 167 -2.17 8.47 19.91
C HIS A 167 -3.53 7.89 20.33
N ILE A 168 -3.60 6.64 20.79
CA ILE A 168 -4.83 6.04 21.34
C ILE A 168 -5.31 6.83 22.56
N ARG A 169 -4.41 7.17 23.50
CA ARG A 169 -4.76 8.02 24.67
C ARG A 169 -5.29 9.39 24.25
N ARG A 170 -4.73 10.00 23.18
CA ARG A 170 -5.22 11.27 22.62
C ARG A 170 -6.62 11.13 22.00
N LEU A 171 -6.87 10.03 21.29
CA LEU A 171 -8.20 9.72 20.73
C LEU A 171 -9.23 9.54 21.84
N TYR A 172 -8.90 8.78 22.88
CA TYR A 172 -9.74 8.61 24.07
C TYR A 172 -10.12 9.95 24.71
N LYS A 173 -9.13 10.83 24.95
CA LYS A 173 -9.38 12.17 25.49
C LYS A 173 -10.27 13.04 24.59
N THR A 174 -10.15 12.88 23.27
CA THR A 174 -11.00 13.59 22.30
C THR A 174 -12.42 13.06 22.36
N LEU A 175 -12.57 11.73 22.45
CA LEU A 175 -13.86 11.06 22.49
C LEU A 175 -14.67 11.41 23.74
N ILE A 176 -14.04 11.43 24.93
CA ILE A 176 -14.72 11.82 26.18
C ILE A 176 -15.32 13.23 26.10
N ARG A 177 -14.68 14.14 25.36
CA ARG A 177 -15.19 15.51 25.20
C ARG A 177 -16.42 15.59 24.30
N GLU A 178 -16.63 14.59 23.45
CA GLU A 178 -17.77 14.51 22.53
C GLU A 178 -18.89 13.67 23.14
N TYR A 179 -19.47 14.16 24.23
CA TYR A 179 -20.51 13.46 25.01
C TYR A 179 -21.75 13.08 24.18
N ASN A 180 -22.18 13.96 23.26
CA ASN A 180 -23.34 13.69 22.40
C ASN A 180 -23.14 12.44 21.55
N PHE A 181 -21.93 12.24 21.01
CA PHE A 181 -21.59 11.05 20.24
C PHE A 181 -21.71 9.79 21.09
N LEU A 182 -21.14 9.80 22.30
CA LEU A 182 -21.21 8.64 23.21
C LEU A 182 -22.65 8.30 23.60
N ASN A 183 -23.49 9.31 23.83
CA ASN A 183 -24.91 9.10 24.10
C ASN A 183 -25.65 8.47 22.93
N ASP A 184 -25.39 8.92 21.71
CA ASP A 184 -26.06 8.35 20.55
C ASP A 184 -25.57 6.93 20.26
N VAL A 185 -24.29 6.63 20.49
CA VAL A 185 -23.79 5.25 20.48
C VAL A 185 -24.50 4.41 21.54
N LYS A 186 -24.65 4.91 22.78
CA LYS A 186 -25.38 4.21 23.84
C LYS A 186 -26.83 3.91 23.44
N LYS A 187 -27.54 4.88 22.85
CA LYS A 187 -28.91 4.68 22.34
C LYS A 187 -28.96 3.59 21.26
N LEU A 188 -28.03 3.61 20.30
CA LEU A 188 -27.94 2.58 19.26
C LEU A 188 -27.79 1.18 19.87
N PHE A 189 -26.92 1.01 20.87
CA PHE A 189 -26.71 -0.29 21.50
C PHE A 189 -27.93 -0.76 22.29
N LEU A 190 -28.59 0.12 23.02
CA LEU A 190 -29.84 -0.21 23.72
C LEU A 190 -30.96 -0.67 22.76
N THR A 191 -31.07 -0.05 21.57
CA THR A 191 -32.03 -0.51 20.54
C THR A 191 -31.67 -1.86 19.92
N ILE A 192 -30.40 -2.24 19.89
CA ILE A 192 -29.95 -3.53 19.36
C ILE A 192 -30.20 -4.63 20.39
N GLU A 193 -29.84 -4.39 21.66
CA GLU A 193 -30.08 -5.35 22.74
C GLU A 193 -31.56 -5.53 23.03
N GLY A 194 -32.38 -4.47 22.90
CA GLY A 194 -33.83 -4.53 23.08
C GLY A 194 -34.60 -5.26 21.97
N ASN A 195 -33.99 -5.51 20.80
CA ASN A 195 -34.59 -6.30 19.70
C ASN A 195 -34.21 -7.79 19.74
N ILE A 196 -33.41 -8.21 20.73
CA ILE A 196 -32.93 -9.59 20.90
C ILE A 196 -33.69 -10.31 22.05
N LEU A 197 -34.61 -9.61 22.74
CA LEU A 197 -35.58 -10.17 23.69
C LEU A 197 -36.97 -10.23 23.07
#